data_AF-A0A353NKI9-F1
#
_entry.id   AF-A0A353NKI9-F1
#
_cell.length_a   1.000
_cell.length_b   1.000
_cell.length_c   1.000
_cell.angle_alpha   90.00
_cell.angle_beta   90.00
_cell.angle_gamma   90.00
#
_symmetry.space_group_name_H-M   'P 1'
#
loop_
_entity.id
_entity.type
_entity.pdbx_description
1 polymer ?
#
loop_
_entity_poly.entity_id
_entity_poly.type
_entity_poly.pdbx_seq_one_letter_code
_entity_poly.pdbx_strand_id
1 'polypeptide(L)' 'MKLFSRPIDLTGVSTVVYHLPDGPALALKIEGIEEYLDLELELGHVCDTSDIDGVLHFFPKGNA' A
#
# COMPACT_ATOMS: atom_id res chain seq x y z
N MET A 1 -20.42 1.29 6.97
CA MET A 1 -19.16 2.02 6.66
C MET A 1 -18.24 1.86 7.86
N LYS A 2 -17.21 1.00 7.78
CA LYS A 2 -16.14 0.96 8.79
C LYS A 2 -15.00 1.81 8.24
N LEU A 3 -15.11 3.12 8.47
CA LEU A 3 -14.17 4.15 8.04
C LEU A 3 -12.99 4.27 9.03
N PHE A 4 -12.53 3.13 9.55
CA PHE A 4 -11.38 3.05 10.45
C PHE A 4 -10.53 1.88 9.98
N SER A 5 -9.86 2.07 8.85
CA SER A 5 -8.62 1.34 8.60
C SER A 5 -7.71 1.67 9.78
N ARG A 6 -7.19 0.64 10.45
CA ARG A 6 -6.17 0.84 11.48
C ARG A 6 -5.03 1.67 10.85
N PRO A 7 -4.46 2.65 11.57
CA PRO A 7 -3.30 3.35 11.08
C PRO A 7 -2.22 2.32 10.74
N ILE A 8 -1.69 2.38 9.53
CA ILE A 8 -0.61 1.52 9.09
C ILE A 8 0.68 2.21 9.51
N ASP A 9 1.51 1.49 10.27
CA ASP A 9 2.82 1.99 10.65
C ASP A 9 3.76 1.86 9.45
N LEU A 10 4.34 2.98 9.03
CA LEU A 10 5.25 3.06 7.90
C LEU A 10 6.72 3.18 8.35
N THR A 11 7.00 3.19 9.65
CA THR A 11 8.34 3.49 10.21
C THR A 11 9.41 2.50 9.73
N GLY A 12 9.06 1.24 9.50
CA GLY A 12 9.95 0.20 8.97
C GLY A 12 9.87 -0.03 7.46
N VAL A 13 8.99 0.70 6.77
CA VAL A 13 8.71 0.48 5.35
C VAL A 13 9.65 1.35 4.50
N SER A 14 10.33 0.71 3.55
CA SER A 14 11.21 1.38 2.58
C SER A 14 10.50 1.62 1.24
N THR A 15 9.64 0.67 0.86
CA THR A 15 8.96 0.63 -0.44
C THR A 15 7.51 0.21 -0.23
N VAL A 16 6.63 0.91 -0.91
CA VAL A 16 5.21 0.56 -1.01
C VAL A 16 4.93 0.00 -2.40
N VAL A 17 4.33 -1.17 -2.46
CA VAL A 17 3.93 -1.81 -3.72
C VAL A 17 2.42 -1.82 -3.82
N TYR A 18 1.87 -1.12 -4.80
CA TYR A 18 0.44 -1.10 -5.09
C TYR A 18 0.12 -2.01 -6.28
N HIS A 19 -0.62 -3.08 -6.06
CA HIS A 19 -1.00 -4.05 -7.10
C HIS A 19 -2.26 -3.60 -7.82
N LEU A 20 -2.18 -3.27 -9.11
CA LEU A 20 -3.35 -2.90 -9.90
C LEU A 20 -4.23 -4.12 -10.19
N PRO A 21 -5.57 -3.93 -10.36
CA PRO A 21 -6.51 -5.01 -10.67
C PRO A 21 -6.12 -5.89 -11.87
N ASP A 22 -5.46 -5.29 -12.86
CA ASP A 22 -5.12 -5.96 -14.12
C ASP A 22 -3.78 -6.71 -14.08
N GLY A 23 -3.11 -6.75 -12.92
CA GLY A 23 -1.86 -7.49 -12.71
C GLY A 23 -0.55 -6.67 -12.63
N PRO A 24 -0.41 -5.48 -13.24
CA PRO A 24 0.76 -4.64 -12.99
C PRO A 24 0.84 -4.17 -11.53
N ALA A 25 2.04 -3.86 -11.06
CA ALA A 25 2.24 -3.26 -9.74
C ALA A 25 3.06 -1.97 -9.84
N LEU A 26 2.71 -0.99 -9.02
CA LEU A 26 3.44 0.27 -8.86
C LEU A 26 4.32 0.16 -7.61
N ALA A 27 5.64 0.23 -7.78
CA ALA A 27 6.58 0.30 -6.67
C ALA A 27 6.93 1.76 -6.40
N LEU A 28 6.54 2.26 -5.24
CA LEU A 28 6.71 3.63 -4.79
C LEU A 28 7.67 3.62 -3.60
N LYS A 29 8.70 4.46 -3.64
CA LYS A 29 9.51 4.70 -2.45
C LYS A 29 8.69 5.47 -1.43
N ILE A 30 8.94 5.21 -0.15
CA ILE A 30 8.22 5.91 0.91
C ILE A 30 8.57 7.40 0.95
N GLU A 31 9.81 7.74 0.60
CA GLU A 31 10.21 9.11 0.33
C GLU A 31 9.40 9.67 -0.86
N GLY A 32 8.51 10.61 -0.57
CA GLY A 32 7.63 11.23 -1.57
C GLY A 32 6.30 10.51 -1.80
N ILE A 33 5.95 9.51 -0.98
CA ILE A 33 4.69 8.76 -1.15
C ILE A 33 3.44 9.64 -1.03
N GLU A 34 3.53 10.75 -0.30
CA GLU A 34 2.47 11.75 -0.13
C GLU A 34 1.96 12.28 -1.48
N GLU A 35 2.85 12.42 -2.47
CA GLU A 35 2.49 12.88 -3.83
C GLU A 35 1.64 11.86 -4.60
N TYR A 36 1.67 10.59 -4.18
CA TYR A 36 0.95 9.49 -4.82
C TYR A 36 -0.30 9.06 -4.03
N LEU A 37 -0.42 9.45 -2.76
CA LEU A 37 -1.57 9.11 -1.92
C LEU A 37 -2.84 9.89 -2.29
N ASP A 38 -2.73 10.95 -3.09
CA ASP A 38 -3.85 11.67 -3.70
C ASP A 38 -4.57 10.87 -4.80
N LEU A 39 -4.10 9.67 -5.14
CA LEU A 39 -4.63 8.84 -6.23
C LEU A 39 -5.99 8.15 -5.93
N GLU A 40 -6.75 8.58 -4.91
CA GLU A 40 -8.04 7.97 -4.50
C GLU A 40 -8.00 6.43 -4.49
N LEU A 41 -6.87 5.84 -4.14
CA LEU A 41 -6.65 4.40 -4.25
C LEU A 41 -7.61 3.67 -3.29
N GLU A 42 -8.47 2.81 -3.84
CA GLU A 42 -9.41 2.03 -3.03
C GLU A 42 -8.66 0.98 -2.20
N LEU A 43 -8.26 1.32 -0.98
CA LEU A 43 -7.59 0.42 -0.06
C LEU A 43 -8.46 -0.83 0.23
N GLY A 44 -8.04 -1.97 -0.31
CA GLY A 44 -8.63 -3.28 -0.06
C GLY A 44 -7.85 -4.04 1.01
N HIS A 45 -6.92 -4.90 0.58
CA HIS A 45 -6.09 -5.70 1.46
C HIS A 45 -4.67 -5.12 1.59
N VAL A 46 -4.06 -5.31 2.75
CA VAL A 46 -2.70 -4.86 3.05
C VAL A 46 -1.91 -6.06 3.56
N CYS A 47 -0.76 -6.30 2.95
CA CYS A 47 0.20 -7.31 3.40
C CYS A 47 1.51 -6.60 3.76
N ASP A 48 1.85 -6.60 5.04
CA ASP A 48 3.04 -5.97 5.58
C ASP A 48 4.18 -7.01 5.68
N THR A 49 5.23 -6.81 4.89
CA THR A 49 6.46 -7.60 4.94
C THR A 49 7.65 -6.73 5.33
N SER A 50 7.41 -5.58 5.95
CA SER A 50 8.45 -4.60 6.29
C SER A 50 9.54 -5.17 7.19
N ASP A 51 9.19 -6.06 8.11
CA ASP A 51 10.15 -6.77 8.98
C ASP A 51 11.04 -7.77 8.24
N ILE A 52 10.70 -8.15 7.01
CA ILE A 52 11.44 -9.14 6.19
C ILE A 52 12.29 -8.43 5.13
N ASP A 53 11.65 -7.60 4.31
CA ASP A 53 12.26 -6.97 3.14
C ASP A 53 12.03 -5.45 3.05
N GLY A 54 11.39 -4.86 4.07
CA GLY A 54 11.09 -3.44 4.09
C GLY A 54 9.99 -3.05 3.09
N VAL A 55 9.11 -3.97 2.69
CA VAL A 55 8.05 -3.73 1.70
C VAL A 55 6.66 -3.79 2.34
N LEU A 56 5.78 -2.88 1.90
CA LEU A 56 4.36 -2.90 2.22
C LEU A 56 3.54 -3.05 0.94
N HIS A 57 2.73 -4.10 0.87
CA HIS A 57 1.89 -4.38 -0.29
C HIS A 57 0.45 -3.92 -0.06
N PHE A 58 -0.07 -3.16 -1.02
CA PHE A 58 -1.46 -2.76 -1.10
C PHE A 58 -2.16 -3.45 -2.27
N PHE A 59 -3.35 -3.96 -1.98
CA PHE A 59 -4.22 -4.58 -2.94
C PHE A 59 -5.56 -3.82 -2.95
N PRO A 60 -6.01 -3.32 -4.11
CA PRO A 60 -7.28 -2.65 -4.23
C PRO A 60 -8.43 -3.57 -3.88
N LYS A 61 -9.55 -2.97 -3.49
CA LYS A 61 -10.77 -3.72 -3.20
C LYS A 61 -11.22 -4.51 -4.45
N GLY A 62 -11.52 -5.79 -4.27
CA GLY A 62 -11.86 -6.70 -5.38
C GLY A 62 -10.64 -7.37 -6.03
N ASN A 63 -9.43 -7.03 -5.58
CA ASN A 63 -8.17 -7.64 -6.00
C ASN A 63 -7.55 -8.45 -4.86
N ALA A 64 -8.27 -9.47 -4.37
CA ALA A 64 -7.81 -10.55 -3.49
C ALA A 64 -8.92 -11.59 -3.31
#